data_AF-A0A0G3X942-F1
#
_entry.id   AF-A0A0G3X942-F1
#
_cell.length_a   1.000
_cell.length_b   1.000
_cell.length_c   1.000
_cell.angle_alpha   90.00
_cell.angle_beta   90.00
_cell.angle_gamma   90.00
#
_symmetry.space_group_name_H-M   'P 1'
#
loop_
_entity.id
_entity.type
_entity.pdbx_description
1 polymer ?
#
loop_
_entity_poly.entity_id
_entity_poly.type
_entity_poly.pdbx_seq_one_letter_code
_entity_poly.pdbx_strand_id
1 'polypeptide(L)'
;MTRHVHVVVPAILLAACQPAGDSAPSGPATPTDDATPAAAPASLVGEYRVAGIDGAKVGGDIGIGLSITETAIFYQPRCAGFDWTYSYEAGALTTERPADTEVCAIGVHPEQQRLAEALDLVARVARTPSNGIELTGGGHSVTLFSQ
;
A
#
# COMPACT_ATOMS: atom_id res chain seq x y z
N MET A 1 48.82 -26.32 22.35
CA MET A 1 49.63 -25.26 22.99
C MET A 1 48.68 -24.30 23.67
N THR A 2 48.69 -24.33 25.00
CA THR A 2 47.93 -23.49 25.94
C THR A 2 48.57 -22.09 26.06
N ARG A 3 47.81 -21.11 26.60
CA ARG A 3 48.24 -19.83 27.27
C ARG A 3 47.99 -18.56 26.42
N HIS A 4 47.49 -17.42 26.93
CA HIS A 4 47.15 -16.92 28.27
C HIS A 4 46.15 -15.77 28.18
N VAL A 5 45.29 -15.65 29.20
CA VAL A 5 44.51 -14.46 29.55
C VAL A 5 45.43 -13.46 30.27
N HIS A 6 45.36 -12.17 29.93
CA HIS A 6 45.70 -11.08 30.86
C HIS A 6 44.76 -9.88 30.66
N VAL A 7 43.97 -9.64 31.71
CA VAL A 7 43.27 -8.39 32.07
C VAL A 7 44.31 -7.37 32.56
N VAL A 8 44.20 -6.08 32.21
CA VAL A 8 44.46 -4.92 33.11
C VAL A 8 43.79 -3.65 32.54
N VAL A 9 43.05 -2.96 33.42
CA VAL A 9 42.40 -1.64 33.30
C VAL A 9 43.40 -0.51 33.60
N PRO A 10 43.24 0.70 33.04
CA PRO A 10 43.22 1.86 33.95
C PRO A 10 42.12 2.89 33.61
N ALA A 11 41.53 3.43 34.68
CA ALA A 11 40.68 4.62 34.68
C ALA A 11 41.54 5.88 34.89
N ILE A 12 41.29 6.95 34.14
CA ILE A 12 41.67 8.33 34.51
C ILE A 12 40.54 9.29 34.08
N LEU A 13 39.97 9.97 35.07
CA LEU A 13 39.09 11.13 34.97
C LEU A 13 39.90 12.39 34.61
N LEU A 14 39.34 13.30 33.81
CA LEU A 14 39.52 14.75 33.97
C LEU A 14 38.46 15.52 33.16
N ALA A 15 37.92 16.54 33.81
CA ALA A 15 36.74 17.31 33.47
C ALA A 15 36.94 18.28 32.29
N ALA A 16 35.87 18.49 31.52
CA ALA A 16 35.64 19.74 30.80
C ALA A 16 34.15 20.11 30.92
N CYS A 17 33.88 21.20 31.65
CA CYS A 17 32.59 21.88 31.69
C CYS A 17 32.30 22.49 30.32
N GLN A 18 31.07 22.33 29.82
CA GLN A 18 30.51 23.19 28.79
C GLN A 18 29.01 23.42 29.04
N PRO A 19 28.49 24.59 28.60
CA PRO A 19 27.47 25.35 29.32
C PRO A 19 26.08 24.76 29.17
N ALA A 20 25.28 24.96 30.22
CA ALA A 20 23.84 24.79 30.19
C ALA A 20 23.23 25.77 29.17
N GLY A 21 23.05 25.29 27.94
CA GLY A 21 22.23 25.92 26.92
C GLY A 21 20.78 25.49 27.14
N ASP A 22 19.98 26.46 27.57
CA ASP A 22 18.52 26.52 27.59
C ASP A 22 17.86 25.59 26.55
N SER A 23 17.45 24.41 26.99
CA SER A 23 16.64 23.50 26.16
C SER A 23 15.19 23.65 26.63
N ALA A 24 14.45 24.44 25.86
CA ALA A 24 13.01 24.61 25.96
C ALA A 24 12.30 23.24 26.11
N PRO A 25 11.17 23.18 26.84
CA PRO A 25 10.44 21.93 27.03
C PRO A 25 9.95 21.42 25.66
N SER A 26 10.52 20.30 25.23
CA SER A 26 9.96 19.49 24.14
C SER A 26 8.66 18.89 24.64
N GLY A 27 7.56 19.62 24.48
CA GLY A 27 6.23 19.04 24.55
C GLY A 27 6.10 17.95 23.48
N PRO A 28 5.28 16.92 23.70
CA PRO A 28 5.03 15.90 22.70
C PRO A 28 4.47 16.57 21.44
N ALA A 29 5.20 16.48 20.33
CA ALA A 29 4.64 16.76 19.02
C ALA A 29 3.61 15.65 18.76
N THR A 30 2.34 15.93 19.04
CA THR A 30 1.23 15.19 18.45
C THR A 30 1.42 15.26 16.93
N PRO A 31 1.48 14.13 16.21
CA PRO A 31 1.38 14.17 14.77
C PRO A 31 -0.02 14.68 14.45
N THR A 32 -0.09 15.94 14.04
CA THR A 32 -1.29 16.52 13.46
C THR A 32 -1.44 15.89 12.09
N ASP A 33 -2.16 14.77 12.06
CA ASP A 33 -2.68 14.14 10.85
C ASP A 33 -3.88 14.95 10.33
N ASP A 34 -3.66 16.25 10.08
CA ASP A 34 -4.57 17.09 9.27
C ASP A 34 -4.13 16.97 7.81
N ALA A 35 -4.00 15.73 7.33
CA ALA A 35 -3.92 15.49 5.91
C ALA A 35 -5.31 15.76 5.33
N THR A 36 -5.51 16.98 4.82
CA THR A 36 -6.64 17.27 3.92
C THR A 36 -6.72 16.13 2.90
N PRO A 37 -7.87 15.45 2.75
CA PRO A 37 -7.98 14.33 1.83
C PRO A 37 -7.54 14.79 0.43
N ALA A 38 -6.49 14.15 -0.10
CA ALA A 38 -6.00 14.50 -1.42
C ALA A 38 -7.11 14.24 -2.44
N ALA A 39 -7.29 15.18 -3.36
CA ALA A 39 -8.37 15.11 -4.35
C ALA A 39 -8.31 13.80 -5.14
N ALA A 40 -9.48 13.20 -5.35
CA ALA A 40 -9.60 12.00 -6.17
C ALA A 40 -9.09 12.27 -7.60
N PRO A 41 -8.50 11.27 -8.28
CA PRO A 41 -8.03 11.43 -9.65
C PRO A 41 -9.19 11.78 -10.60
N ALA A 42 -8.93 12.59 -11.62
CA ALA A 42 -9.96 12.93 -12.61
C ALA A 42 -10.39 11.74 -13.48
N SER A 43 -9.51 10.74 -13.66
CA SER A 43 -9.78 9.49 -14.37
C SER A 43 -8.98 8.36 -13.75
N LEU A 44 -9.52 7.14 -13.84
CA LEU A 44 -8.85 5.90 -13.43
C LEU A 44 -8.21 5.16 -14.60
N VAL A 45 -8.49 5.55 -15.85
CA VAL A 45 -7.98 4.85 -17.03
C VAL A 45 -6.44 4.81 -17.02
N GLY A 46 -5.87 3.62 -17.15
CA GLY A 46 -4.44 3.41 -17.17
C GLY A 46 -4.03 1.98 -16.79
N GLU A 47 -2.71 1.78 -16.77
CA GLU A 47 -2.08 0.55 -16.33
C GLU A 47 -1.38 0.79 -14.98
N TYR A 48 -1.58 -0.13 -14.04
CA TYR A 48 -1.12 0.03 -12.67
C TYR A 48 -0.40 -1.22 -12.17
N ARG A 49 0.61 -1.04 -11.31
CA ARG A 49 1.02 -2.07 -10.37
C ARG A 49 0.15 -2.01 -9.13
N VAL A 50 -0.29 -3.18 -8.68
CA VAL A 50 -0.82 -3.35 -7.33
C VAL A 50 0.36 -3.40 -6.36
N ALA A 51 0.43 -2.42 -5.47
CA ALA A 51 1.55 -2.23 -4.55
C ALA A 51 1.26 -2.79 -3.15
N GLY A 52 -0.01 -2.82 -2.76
CA GLY A 52 -0.43 -3.36 -1.48
C GLY A 52 -1.94 -3.60 -1.43
N ILE A 53 -2.34 -4.54 -0.58
CA ILE A 53 -3.72 -4.91 -0.28
C ILE A 53 -3.84 -4.98 1.24
N ASP A 54 -4.76 -4.22 1.83
CA ASP A 54 -5.02 -4.15 3.28
C ASP A 54 -3.76 -3.81 4.10
N GLY A 55 -2.94 -2.91 3.56
CA GLY A 55 -1.65 -2.51 4.13
C GLY A 55 -0.52 -3.53 3.97
N ALA A 56 -0.80 -4.76 3.53
CA ALA A 56 0.22 -5.74 3.19
C ALA A 56 0.79 -5.46 1.79
N LYS A 57 2.11 -5.36 1.68
CA LYS A 57 2.79 -5.15 0.39
C LYS A 57 2.52 -6.33 -0.54
N VAL A 58 2.15 -6.02 -1.78
CA VAL A 58 2.12 -6.97 -2.89
C VAL A 58 3.48 -6.88 -3.60
N GLY A 59 4.17 -8.00 -3.70
CA GLY A 59 5.50 -8.09 -4.30
C GLY A 59 6.37 -9.16 -3.66
N GLY A 60 7.37 -9.63 -4.40
CA GLY A 60 8.15 -10.81 -4.05
C GLY A 60 7.88 -11.91 -5.06
N ASP A 61 7.05 -12.88 -4.67
CA ASP A 61 6.79 -14.09 -5.47
C ASP A 61 5.90 -13.86 -6.68
N ILE A 62 5.06 -12.80 -6.66
CA ILE A 62 4.27 -12.37 -7.81
C ILE A 62 4.24 -10.84 -7.95
N GLY A 63 3.93 -10.38 -9.16
CA GLY A 63 3.49 -9.02 -9.42
C GLY A 63 2.12 -9.05 -10.09
N ILE A 64 1.22 -8.16 -9.68
CA ILE A 64 -0.11 -8.02 -10.29
C ILE A 64 -0.18 -6.69 -11.03
N GLY A 65 -0.36 -6.77 -12.35
CA GLY A 65 -0.70 -5.64 -13.20
C GLY A 65 -2.21 -5.51 -13.30
N LEU A 66 -2.74 -4.35 -12.91
CA LEU A 66 -4.15 -3.99 -12.99
C LEU A 66 -4.35 -3.03 -14.15
N SER A 67 -5.19 -3.42 -15.10
CA SER A 67 -5.58 -2.59 -16.24
C SER A 67 -6.95 -1.98 -15.97
N ILE A 68 -7.07 -0.68 -16.17
CA ILE A 68 -8.35 0.04 -16.09
C ILE A 68 -8.58 0.74 -17.43
N THR A 69 -9.61 0.33 -18.14
CA THR A 69 -10.07 0.97 -19.39
C THR A 69 -11.22 1.93 -19.09
N GLU A 70 -11.83 2.50 -20.12
CA GLU A 70 -13.02 3.34 -19.95
C GLU A 70 -14.22 2.59 -19.36
N THR A 71 -14.26 1.26 -19.48
CA THR A 71 -15.45 0.46 -19.11
C THR A 71 -15.16 -0.72 -18.20
N ALA A 72 -13.89 -1.11 -18.04
CA ALA A 72 -13.53 -2.31 -17.30
C ALA A 72 -12.29 -2.12 -16.42
N ILE A 73 -12.26 -2.87 -15.33
CA ILE A 73 -11.09 -3.12 -14.49
C ILE A 73 -10.76 -4.61 -14.64
N PHE A 74 -9.52 -4.98 -14.90
CA PHE A 74 -9.14 -6.39 -15.00
C PHE A 74 -7.67 -6.63 -14.68
N TYR A 75 -7.32 -7.88 -14.37
CA TYR A 75 -5.94 -8.36 -14.33
C TYR A 75 -5.84 -9.79 -14.83
N GLN A 76 -4.62 -10.24 -15.09
CA GLN A 76 -4.40 -11.60 -15.58
C GLN A 76 -4.38 -12.61 -14.44
N PRO A 77 -4.89 -13.83 -14.68
CA PRO A 77 -5.50 -14.29 -15.93
C PRO A 77 -7.01 -13.99 -15.99
N ARG A 78 -7.47 -13.29 -17.03
CA ARG A 78 -8.91 -12.95 -17.18
C ARG A 78 -9.83 -14.17 -17.30
N CYS A 79 -9.31 -15.29 -17.81
CA CYS A 79 -10.10 -16.52 -17.91
C CYS A 79 -10.54 -17.08 -16.54
N ALA A 80 -9.93 -16.62 -15.45
CA ALA A 80 -10.31 -16.95 -14.07
C ALA A 80 -11.35 -15.98 -13.47
N GLY A 81 -11.98 -15.12 -14.29
CA GLY A 81 -13.04 -14.21 -13.84
C GLY A 81 -12.55 -12.95 -13.11
N PHE A 82 -11.33 -12.49 -13.39
CA PHE A 82 -10.79 -11.23 -12.84
C PHE A 82 -11.10 -10.04 -13.75
N ASP A 83 -12.39 -9.73 -13.86
CA ASP A 83 -12.94 -8.72 -14.76
C ASP A 83 -14.18 -8.06 -14.15
N TRP A 84 -14.17 -6.73 -14.06
CA TRP A 84 -15.26 -5.95 -13.52
C TRP A 84 -15.65 -4.86 -14.50
N THR A 85 -16.96 -4.64 -14.66
CA THR A 85 -17.44 -3.34 -15.13
C THR A 85 -17.39 -2.35 -13.96
N TYR A 86 -17.33 -1.06 -14.26
CA TYR A 86 -17.32 -0.06 -13.20
C TYR A 86 -18.00 1.26 -13.61
N SER A 87 -18.39 2.03 -12.60
CA SER A 87 -18.71 3.45 -12.74
C SER A 87 -17.86 4.27 -11.77
N TYR A 88 -17.40 5.43 -12.21
CA TYR A 88 -16.53 6.30 -11.41
C TYR A 88 -16.96 7.76 -11.57
N GLU A 89 -17.24 8.42 -10.45
CA GLU A 89 -17.61 9.83 -10.43
C GLU A 89 -17.12 10.47 -9.13
N ALA A 90 -16.34 11.56 -9.24
CA ALA A 90 -15.88 12.36 -8.11
C ALA A 90 -15.34 11.55 -6.90
N GLY A 91 -14.56 10.49 -7.14
CA GLY A 91 -13.99 9.65 -6.08
C GLY A 91 -14.91 8.55 -5.54
N ALA A 92 -16.14 8.44 -6.02
CA ALA A 92 -17.00 7.28 -5.79
C ALA A 92 -16.78 6.25 -6.91
N LEU A 93 -16.57 5.00 -6.53
CA LEU A 93 -16.36 3.88 -7.45
C LEU A 93 -17.36 2.78 -7.11
N THR A 94 -18.03 2.27 -8.13
CA THR A 94 -18.83 1.05 -8.02
C THR A 94 -18.31 0.04 -9.02
N THR A 95 -18.15 -1.21 -8.60
CA THR A 95 -17.72 -2.31 -9.45
C THR A 95 -18.81 -3.37 -9.51
N GLU A 96 -18.89 -4.05 -10.64
CA GLU A 96 -19.74 -5.24 -10.79
C GLU A 96 -18.92 -6.31 -11.51
N ARG A 97 -18.79 -7.46 -10.84
CA ARG A 97 -18.16 -8.63 -11.44
C ARG A 97 -19.24 -9.54 -12.03
N PRO A 98 -19.23 -9.81 -13.34
CA PRO A 98 -20.21 -10.73 -13.90
C PRO A 98 -19.99 -12.16 -13.39
N ALA A 99 -21.07 -12.80 -12.94
CA ALA A 99 -21.04 -14.20 -12.52
C ALA A 99 -20.69 -15.13 -13.69
N ASP A 100 -20.16 -16.31 -13.38
CA ASP A 100 -19.90 -17.41 -14.32
C ASP A 100 -19.01 -17.05 -15.53
N THR A 101 -18.10 -16.07 -15.35
CA THR A 101 -17.11 -15.66 -16.36
C THR A 101 -15.83 -16.51 -16.34
N GLU A 102 -15.66 -17.34 -15.32
CA GLU A 102 -14.54 -18.28 -15.26
C GLU A 102 -14.71 -19.37 -16.32
N VAL A 103 -13.76 -19.44 -17.25
CA VAL A 103 -13.73 -20.42 -18.35
C VAL A 103 -12.50 -21.33 -18.30
N CYS A 104 -11.61 -21.10 -17.33
CA CYS A 104 -10.40 -21.90 -17.13
C CYS A 104 -10.25 -22.30 -15.66
N ALA A 105 -9.87 -23.54 -15.39
CA ALA A 105 -9.50 -24.00 -14.05
C ALA A 105 -7.98 -23.93 -13.91
N ILE A 106 -7.50 -22.97 -13.12
CA ILE A 106 -6.06 -22.73 -12.92
C ILE A 106 -5.75 -22.52 -11.43
N GLY A 107 -4.46 -22.62 -11.08
CA GLY A 107 -4.00 -22.16 -9.78
C GLY A 107 -4.04 -20.64 -9.71
N VAL A 108 -4.93 -20.08 -8.89
CA VAL A 108 -4.94 -18.65 -8.56
C VAL A 108 -4.08 -18.40 -7.33
N HIS A 109 -3.19 -17.41 -7.40
CA HIS A 109 -2.37 -17.01 -6.25
C HIS A 109 -3.25 -16.36 -5.17
N PRO A 110 -3.00 -16.61 -3.86
CA PRO A 110 -3.81 -16.01 -2.79
C PRO A 110 -3.92 -14.48 -2.87
N GLU A 111 -2.86 -13.79 -3.30
CA GLU A 111 -2.92 -12.32 -3.48
C GLU A 111 -3.84 -11.88 -4.62
N GLN A 112 -3.97 -12.68 -5.68
CA GLN A 112 -4.95 -12.41 -6.74
C GLN A 112 -6.37 -12.58 -6.21
N GLN A 113 -6.63 -13.55 -5.34
CA GLN A 113 -7.95 -13.67 -4.69
C GLN A 113 -8.23 -12.51 -3.73
N ARG A 114 -7.27 -12.12 -2.90
CA ARG A 114 -7.43 -10.96 -2.00
C ARG A 114 -7.70 -9.66 -2.75
N LEU A 115 -7.02 -9.45 -3.89
CA LEU A 115 -7.30 -8.30 -4.75
C LEU A 115 -8.74 -8.35 -5.28
N ALA A 116 -9.18 -9.55 -5.69
CA ALA A 116 -10.51 -9.77 -6.20
C ALA A 116 -11.58 -9.40 -5.16
N GLU A 117 -11.45 -9.90 -3.93
CA GLU A 117 -12.33 -9.60 -2.80
C GLU A 117 -12.38 -8.10 -2.49
N ALA A 118 -11.23 -7.43 -2.50
CA ALA A 118 -11.15 -5.99 -2.28
C ALA A 118 -11.85 -5.20 -3.41
N LEU A 119 -11.69 -5.62 -4.67
CA LEU A 119 -12.35 -4.99 -5.82
C LEU A 119 -13.86 -5.26 -5.86
N ASP A 120 -14.37 -6.36 -5.30
CA ASP A 120 -15.81 -6.61 -5.19
C ASP A 120 -16.50 -5.67 -4.20
N LEU A 121 -15.75 -5.11 -3.24
CA LEU A 121 -16.29 -4.30 -2.15
C LEU A 121 -15.84 -2.84 -2.17
N VAL A 122 -15.07 -2.44 -3.17
CA VAL A 122 -14.56 -1.08 -3.31
C VAL A 122 -15.69 -0.07 -3.48
N ALA A 123 -15.54 1.10 -2.86
CA ALA A 123 -16.54 2.17 -2.89
C ALA A 123 -15.93 3.56 -3.17
N ARG A 124 -14.65 3.74 -2.86
CA ARG A 124 -13.99 5.04 -2.83
C ARG A 124 -12.62 5.00 -3.47
N VAL A 125 -12.24 6.13 -4.07
CA VAL A 125 -10.92 6.35 -4.65
C VAL A 125 -10.35 7.68 -4.17
N ALA A 126 -9.08 7.65 -3.77
CA ALA A 126 -8.34 8.85 -3.39
C ALA A 126 -6.91 8.81 -3.98
N ARG A 127 -6.24 9.97 -3.98
CA ARG A 127 -4.78 10.02 -4.17
C ARG A 127 -4.10 9.80 -2.82
N THR A 128 -2.98 9.10 -2.82
CA THR A 128 -2.11 9.05 -1.64
C THR A 128 -1.13 10.23 -1.64
N PRO A 129 -0.52 10.58 -0.50
CA PRO A 129 0.54 11.59 -0.44
C PRO A 129 1.75 11.26 -1.34
N SER A 130 1.95 9.98 -1.67
CA SER A 130 2.99 9.51 -2.58
C SER A 130 2.56 9.49 -4.05
N ASN A 131 1.48 10.20 -4.41
CA ASN A 131 0.88 10.24 -5.75
C ASN A 131 0.35 8.88 -6.27
N GLY A 132 0.22 7.88 -5.39
CA GLY A 132 -0.49 6.65 -5.71
C GLY A 132 -2.00 6.87 -5.79
N ILE A 133 -2.72 5.83 -6.21
CA ILE A 133 -4.17 5.75 -6.08
C ILE A 133 -4.47 4.77 -4.96
N GLU A 134 -5.35 5.15 -4.04
CA GLU A 134 -5.88 4.25 -3.03
C GLU A 134 -7.35 3.98 -3.32
N LEU A 135 -7.67 2.70 -3.44
CA LEU A 135 -9.03 2.19 -3.54
C LEU A 135 -9.45 1.71 -2.15
N THR A 136 -10.62 2.09 -1.65
CA THR A 136 -11.13 1.65 -0.34
C THR A 136 -12.61 1.28 -0.39
N GLY A 137 -13.02 0.31 0.43
CA GLY A 137 -14.42 -0.10 0.55
C GLY A 137 -14.55 -1.45 1.25
N GLY A 138 -15.67 -1.69 1.94
CA GLY A 138 -15.95 -2.96 2.62
C GLY A 138 -14.93 -3.39 3.69
N GLY A 139 -14.12 -2.46 4.22
CA GLY A 139 -13.02 -2.77 5.13
C GLY A 139 -11.69 -3.12 4.44
N HIS A 140 -11.65 -3.09 3.11
CA HIS A 140 -10.44 -3.32 2.32
C HIS A 140 -9.79 -2.02 1.83
N SER A 141 -8.49 -2.11 1.54
CA SER A 141 -7.74 -1.09 0.80
C SER A 141 -6.82 -1.69 -0.26
N VAL A 142 -6.66 -1.00 -1.39
CA VAL A 142 -5.71 -1.37 -2.45
C VAL A 142 -4.92 -0.14 -2.87
N THR A 143 -3.59 -0.23 -2.81
CA THR A 143 -2.70 0.84 -3.26
C THR A 143 -2.16 0.52 -4.65
N LEU A 144 -2.35 1.46 -5.57
CA LEU A 144 -1.93 1.38 -6.96
C LEU A 144 -0.89 2.45 -7.28
N PHE A 145 0.07 2.10 -8.14
CA PHE A 145 0.95 3.08 -8.79
C PHE A 145 0.92 2.85 -10.30
N SER A 146 0.85 3.94 -11.06
CA SER A 146 0.94 3.88 -12.52
C SER A 146 2.23 3.23 -12.98
N GLN A 147 2.14 2.47 -14.08
CA GLN A 147 3.27 1.88 -14.81
C GLN A 147 3.65 2.73 -16.01
#